data_AF-L9WIY5-F1
#
_entry.id   AF-L9WIY5-F1
#
_cell.length_a   1.000
_cell.length_b   1.000
_cell.length_c   1.000
_cell.angle_alpha   90.00
_cell.angle_beta   90.00
_cell.angle_gamma   90.00
#
_symmetry.space_group_name_H-M   'P 1'
#
loop_
_entity.id
_entity.type
_entity.pdbx_description
1 polymer ?
#
loop_
_entity_poly.entity_id
_entity_poly.type
_entity_poly.pdbx_seq_one_letter_code
_entity_poly.pdbx_strand_id
1 'polypeptide(L)'
;MGKCFQEYSKHHGEVHRGSDIMSAKEVVQKIYGIIQDNTRGEQAVYLDLLEAYNPSYDDLNKHLKHSDAAEETMKEMHLFRTEGNNFVLCDWADEKRQAYVQSKAQEDNGDLTALDKAHFLRYRFEQDKSTSEYLEQWDTDELQDVCEGLTEATGDETYLKMIGVDTSLFEFTED
;
A
#
# COMPACT_ATOMS: atom_id res chain seq x y z
N MET A 1 24.73 3.29 -3.92
CA MET A 1 24.44 2.64 -5.21
C MET A 1 25.66 2.35 -6.08
N GLY A 2 26.58 3.30 -6.33
CA GLY A 2 27.72 3.08 -7.24
C GLY A 2 28.66 1.91 -6.93
N LYS A 3 28.88 1.60 -5.64
CA LYS A 3 29.78 0.49 -5.22
C LYS A 3 29.19 -0.91 -5.49
N CYS A 4 27.89 -1.10 -5.32
CA CYS A 4 27.23 -2.39 -5.63
C CYS A 4 27.24 -2.67 -7.13
N PHE A 5 27.04 -1.64 -7.95
CA PHE A 5 27.12 -1.75 -9.41
C PHE A 5 28.55 -1.99 -9.90
N GLN A 6 29.54 -1.39 -9.22
CA GLN A 6 30.96 -1.58 -9.52
C GLN A 6 31.44 -3.00 -9.18
N GLU A 7 30.93 -3.62 -8.12
CA GLU A 7 31.17 -5.05 -7.85
C GLU A 7 30.42 -5.97 -8.81
N TYR A 8 29.16 -5.67 -9.15
CA TYR A 8 28.41 -6.46 -10.13
C TYR A 8 29.11 -6.48 -11.52
N SER A 9 29.60 -5.33 -11.98
CA SER A 9 30.30 -5.22 -13.27
C SER A 9 31.54 -6.11 -13.36
N LYS A 10 32.19 -6.42 -12.22
CA LYS A 10 33.35 -7.34 -12.17
C LYS A 10 32.96 -8.81 -12.31
N HIS A 11 31.71 -9.17 -12.02
CA HIS A 11 31.19 -10.55 -12.02
C HIS A 11 30.10 -10.77 -13.09
N HIS A 12 30.09 -9.93 -14.13
CA HIS A 12 29.11 -10.00 -15.21
C HIS A 12 29.19 -11.36 -15.93
N GLY A 13 28.13 -12.18 -15.83
CA GLY A 13 28.06 -13.53 -16.39
C GLY A 13 28.09 -14.67 -15.35
N GLU A 14 28.20 -14.37 -14.05
CA GLU A 14 28.32 -15.39 -13.00
C GLU A 14 27.06 -15.50 -12.11
N VAL A 15 26.08 -14.60 -12.26
CA VAL A 15 24.85 -14.60 -11.47
C VAL A 15 23.82 -15.51 -12.13
N HIS A 16 23.52 -16.63 -11.46
CA HIS A 16 22.62 -17.66 -11.99
C HIS A 16 21.29 -17.69 -11.23
N ARG A 17 20.20 -17.95 -11.95
CA ARG A 17 18.93 -18.42 -11.37
C ARG A 17 18.77 -19.90 -11.73
N GLY A 18 19.07 -20.79 -10.79
CA GLY A 18 19.14 -22.22 -11.10
C GLY A 18 20.30 -22.50 -12.06
N SER A 19 20.00 -22.94 -13.27
CA SER A 19 20.99 -23.27 -14.32
C SER A 19 21.31 -22.11 -15.27
N ASP A 20 20.52 -21.03 -15.27
CA ASP A 20 20.57 -19.99 -16.30
C ASP A 20 21.24 -18.70 -15.80
N ILE A 21 22.08 -18.11 -16.64
CA ILE A 21 22.78 -16.84 -16.37
C ILE A 21 21.78 -15.69 -16.50
N MET A 22 21.60 -14.92 -15.42
CA MET A 22 20.74 -13.75 -15.42
C MET A 22 21.42 -12.55 -16.09
N SER A 23 20.64 -11.78 -16.86
CA SER A 23 21.13 -10.52 -17.43
C SER A 23 21.25 -9.43 -16.36
N ALA A 24 22.12 -8.45 -16.61
CA ALA A 24 22.27 -7.28 -15.75
C ALA A 24 20.98 -6.54 -15.47
N LYS A 25 20.07 -6.46 -16.45
CA LYS A 25 18.78 -5.79 -16.30
C LYS A 25 17.86 -6.54 -15.34
N GLU A 26 17.81 -7.87 -15.42
CA GLU A 26 16.96 -8.70 -14.56
C GLU A 26 17.46 -8.74 -13.12
N VAL A 27 18.79 -8.78 -12.92
CA VAL A 27 19.39 -8.68 -11.59
C VAL A 27 19.06 -7.34 -10.95
N VAL A 28 19.19 -6.25 -11.71
CA VAL A 28 18.85 -4.89 -11.24
C VAL A 28 17.38 -4.78 -10.88
N GLN A 29 16.47 -5.27 -11.73
CA GLN A 29 15.03 -5.29 -11.42
C GLN A 29 14.71 -6.10 -10.16
N LYS A 30 15.37 -7.24 -9.95
CA LYS A 30 15.21 -8.02 -8.71
C LYS A 30 15.76 -7.33 -7.48
N ILE A 31 16.92 -6.67 -7.60
CA ILE A 31 17.48 -5.89 -6.48
C ILE A 31 16.55 -4.73 -6.14
N TYR A 32 16.00 -4.03 -7.14
CA TYR A 32 14.99 -3.01 -6.91
C TYR A 32 13.71 -3.59 -6.30
N GLY A 33 13.22 -4.74 -6.78
CA GLY A 33 12.07 -5.44 -6.19
C GLY A 33 12.30 -5.83 -4.72
N ILE A 34 13.44 -6.46 -4.39
CA ILE A 34 13.79 -6.83 -3.01
C ILE A 34 13.96 -5.59 -2.10
N ILE A 35 14.50 -4.49 -2.65
CA ILE A 35 14.62 -3.25 -1.89
C ILE A 35 13.23 -2.63 -1.67
N GLN A 36 12.37 -2.60 -2.69
CA GLN A 36 10.99 -2.11 -2.60
C GLN A 36 10.15 -2.94 -1.62
N ASP A 37 10.30 -4.27 -1.62
CA ASP A 37 9.65 -5.19 -0.66
C ASP A 37 10.06 -4.94 0.80
N ASN A 38 11.20 -4.27 1.04
CA ASN A 38 11.71 -3.98 2.37
C ASN A 38 11.66 -2.47 2.73
N THR A 39 11.06 -1.64 1.87
CA THR A 39 10.83 -0.22 2.16
C THR A 39 9.48 -0.01 2.83
N ARG A 40 9.49 0.63 4.00
CA ARG A 40 8.27 1.01 4.71
C ARG A 40 7.76 2.34 4.13
N GLY A 41 6.90 2.26 3.12
CA GLY A 41 6.31 3.43 2.43
C GLY A 41 5.13 4.05 3.18
N GLU A 42 4.45 5.02 2.54
CA GLU A 42 3.31 5.79 3.11
C GLU A 42 2.18 4.88 3.59
N GLN A 43 1.89 3.82 2.83
CA GLN A 43 0.87 2.83 3.16
C GLN A 43 1.17 2.10 4.46
N ALA A 44 2.41 1.68 4.68
CA ALA A 44 2.79 0.99 5.91
C ALA A 44 2.61 1.93 7.11
N VAL A 45 3.16 3.16 7.02
CA VAL A 45 3.01 4.18 8.07
C VAL A 45 1.54 4.48 8.39
N TYR A 46 0.68 4.51 7.37
CA TYR A 46 -0.76 4.70 7.56
C TYR A 46 -1.40 3.57 8.35
N LEU A 47 -1.07 2.30 8.04
CA LEU A 47 -1.59 1.13 8.77
C LEU A 47 -1.15 1.15 10.23
N ASP A 48 0.11 1.44 10.55
CA ASP A 48 0.55 1.51 11.95
C ASP A 48 -0.16 2.63 12.73
N LEU A 49 -0.49 3.74 12.05
CA LEU A 49 -1.26 4.82 12.66
C LEU A 49 -2.72 4.43 12.92
N LEU A 50 -3.31 3.55 12.10
CA LEU A 50 -4.65 3.01 12.35
C LEU A 50 -4.66 2.07 13.56
N GLU A 51 -3.62 1.26 13.74
CA GLU A 51 -3.49 0.36 14.90
C GLU A 51 -3.28 1.13 16.23
N ALA A 52 -2.73 2.34 16.16
CA ALA A 52 -2.51 3.17 17.33
C ALA A 52 -3.83 3.67 17.93
N TYR A 53 -3.99 3.52 19.25
CA TYR A 53 -5.12 4.11 19.95
C TYR A 53 -5.04 5.65 19.95
N ASN A 54 -5.94 6.30 19.20
CA ASN A 54 -6.01 7.76 19.04
C ASN A 54 -4.68 8.36 18.54
N PRO A 55 -4.31 8.13 17.27
CA PRO A 55 -3.01 8.51 16.72
C PRO A 55 -2.78 10.02 16.81
N SER A 56 -1.50 10.40 16.98
CA SER A 56 -1.09 11.79 17.07
C SER A 56 -0.03 12.14 16.02
N TYR A 57 0.22 13.44 15.85
CA TYR A 57 1.30 13.92 14.99
C TYR A 57 2.68 13.45 15.49
N ASP A 58 2.86 13.25 16.80
CA ASP A 58 4.09 12.70 17.35
C ASP A 58 4.29 11.23 16.96
N ASP A 59 3.21 10.45 16.82
CA ASP A 59 3.28 9.07 16.35
C ASP A 59 3.62 9.02 14.87
N LEU A 60 2.99 9.87 14.05
CA LEU A 60 3.39 10.06 12.65
C LEU A 60 4.88 10.37 12.55
N ASN A 61 5.38 11.34 13.32
CA ASN A 61 6.81 11.70 13.33
C ASN A 61 7.72 10.55 13.77
N LYS A 62 7.28 9.66 14.66
CA LYS A 62 8.06 8.47 15.03
C LYS A 62 8.12 7.48 13.89
N HIS A 63 6.99 7.19 13.24
CA HIS A 63 6.95 6.27 12.11
C HIS A 63 7.77 6.79 10.91
N LEU A 64 7.63 8.08 10.58
CA LEU A 64 8.39 8.72 9.49
C LEU A 64 9.92 8.63 9.66
N LYS A 65 10.43 8.65 10.90
CA LYS A 65 11.88 8.52 11.17
C LYS A 65 12.45 7.14 10.84
N HIS A 66 11.59 6.13 10.73
CA HIS A 66 11.96 4.73 10.53
C HIS A 66 11.37 4.16 9.24
N SER A 67 10.97 5.04 8.31
CA SER A 67 10.30 4.70 7.08
C SER A 67 10.89 5.48 5.91
N ASP A 68 10.61 5.04 4.69
CA ASP A 68 10.93 5.79 3.47
C ASP A 68 9.78 6.73 3.05
N ALA A 69 8.67 6.70 3.79
CA ALA A 69 7.52 7.56 3.57
C ALA A 69 7.84 9.06 3.76
N ALA A 70 7.17 9.91 2.98
CA ALA A 70 7.26 11.35 3.12
C ALA A 70 5.95 11.94 3.68
N GLU A 71 6.07 12.82 4.69
CA GLU A 71 4.93 13.54 5.28
C GLU A 71 4.11 14.28 4.22
N GLU A 72 4.80 14.99 3.32
CA GLU A 72 4.15 15.77 2.27
C GLU A 72 3.38 14.88 1.29
N THR A 73 3.91 13.72 0.94
CA THR A 73 3.21 12.74 0.10
C THR A 73 1.96 12.20 0.80
N MET A 74 2.03 11.87 2.09
CA MET A 74 0.85 11.47 2.86
C MET A 74 -0.22 12.57 2.94
N LYS A 75 0.17 13.86 3.02
CA LYS A 75 -0.75 15.01 2.97
C LYS A 75 -1.39 15.17 1.59
N GLU A 76 -0.61 15.03 0.52
CA GLU A 76 -1.08 15.09 -0.87
C GLU A 76 -2.08 13.98 -1.18
N MET A 77 -1.83 12.77 -0.64
CA MET A 77 -2.75 11.64 -0.70
C MET A 77 -3.98 11.80 0.20
N HIS A 78 -4.04 12.86 1.02
CA HIS A 78 -5.07 13.10 2.02
C HIS A 78 -5.25 11.95 3.02
N LEU A 79 -4.15 11.31 3.45
CA LEU A 79 -4.16 10.26 4.47
C LEU A 79 -4.36 10.82 5.88
N PHE A 80 -4.03 12.08 6.10
CA PHE A 80 -4.33 12.77 7.35
C PHE A 80 -4.57 14.26 7.08
N ARG A 81 -5.11 14.94 8.10
CA ARG A 81 -5.19 16.40 8.15
C ARG A 81 -4.89 16.91 9.56
N THR A 82 -4.42 18.15 9.62
CA THR A 82 -4.24 18.87 10.87
C THR A 82 -5.26 19.99 10.94
N GLU A 83 -6.23 19.88 11.84
CA GLU A 83 -7.22 20.92 12.10
C GLU A 83 -6.84 21.66 13.39
N GLY A 84 -6.15 22.78 13.24
CA GLY A 84 -5.55 23.48 14.38
C GLY A 84 -4.47 22.62 15.05
N ASN A 85 -4.71 22.22 16.30
CA ASN A 85 -3.81 21.36 17.07
C ASN A 85 -4.20 19.86 17.03
N ASN A 86 -5.27 19.51 16.31
CA ASN A 86 -5.75 18.13 16.26
C ASN A 86 -5.24 17.43 15.00
N PHE A 87 -4.58 16.29 15.21
CA PHE A 87 -4.25 15.34 14.16
C PHE A 87 -5.47 14.45 13.90
N VAL A 88 -5.88 14.33 12.65
CA VAL A 88 -6.99 13.47 12.23
C VAL A 88 -6.50 12.60 11.09
N LEU A 89 -6.51 11.28 11.30
CA LEU A 89 -6.27 10.31 10.25
C LEU A 89 -7.54 10.20 9.39
N CYS A 90 -7.38 10.29 8.07
CA CYS A 90 -8.50 10.23 7.12
C CYS A 90 -8.69 8.79 6.66
N ASP A 91 -9.93 8.33 6.59
CA ASP A 91 -10.30 6.99 6.14
C ASP A 91 -10.91 7.02 4.72
N TRP A 92 -11.54 5.91 4.33
CA TRP A 92 -12.26 5.81 3.07
C TRP A 92 -13.50 6.71 2.99
N ALA A 93 -14.06 7.18 4.10
CA ALA A 93 -15.25 8.04 4.10
C ALA A 93 -14.91 9.53 3.99
N ASP A 94 -13.63 9.91 4.15
CA ASP A 94 -13.20 11.30 4.03
C ASP A 94 -13.39 11.86 2.60
N GLU A 95 -14.07 13.01 2.50
CA GLU A 95 -14.44 13.61 1.21
C GLU A 95 -13.23 13.98 0.35
N LYS A 96 -12.15 14.48 0.97
CA LYS A 96 -10.95 14.89 0.22
C LYS A 96 -10.15 13.67 -0.22
N ARG A 97 -10.02 12.67 0.65
CA ARG A 97 -9.44 11.38 0.28
C ARG A 97 -10.19 10.76 -0.89
N GLN A 98 -11.52 10.78 -0.86
CA GLN A 98 -12.34 10.24 -1.94
C GLN A 98 -12.25 11.03 -3.24
N ALA A 99 -12.19 12.37 -3.17
CA ALA A 99 -11.95 13.19 -4.35
C ALA A 99 -10.58 12.87 -5.01
N TYR A 100 -9.54 12.68 -4.20
CA TYR A 100 -8.21 12.31 -4.67
C TYR A 100 -8.19 10.96 -5.39
N VAL A 101 -8.67 9.89 -4.73
CA VAL A 101 -8.60 8.54 -5.31
C VAL A 101 -9.52 8.39 -6.53
N GLN A 102 -10.69 9.03 -6.54
CA GLN A 102 -11.58 9.00 -7.69
C GLN A 102 -11.01 9.78 -8.89
N SER A 103 -10.34 10.91 -8.66
CA SER A 103 -9.65 11.64 -9.72
C SER A 103 -8.56 10.77 -10.36
N LYS A 104 -7.72 10.14 -9.54
CA LYS A 104 -6.68 9.23 -10.04
C LYS A 104 -7.26 8.01 -10.76
N ALA A 105 -8.33 7.42 -10.27
CA ALA A 105 -8.96 6.25 -10.90
C ALA A 105 -9.58 6.55 -12.28
N GLN A 106 -9.87 7.82 -12.58
CA GLN A 106 -10.37 8.26 -13.88
C GLN A 106 -9.25 8.61 -14.87
N GLU A 107 -8.00 8.74 -14.41
CA GLU A 107 -6.85 8.97 -15.27
C GLU A 107 -6.40 7.64 -15.89
N ASP A 108 -6.32 7.55 -17.23
CA ASP A 108 -5.94 6.34 -17.96
C ASP A 108 -4.56 5.77 -17.56
N ASN A 109 -3.70 6.58 -16.92
CA ASN A 109 -2.40 6.19 -16.35
C ASN A 109 -2.31 6.54 -14.85
N GLY A 110 -3.43 6.55 -14.14
CA GLY A 110 -3.46 6.86 -12.72
C GLY A 110 -2.62 5.87 -11.92
N ASP A 111 -1.52 6.34 -11.34
CA ASP A 111 -0.66 5.56 -10.45
C ASP A 111 -1.34 5.46 -9.07
N LEU A 112 -2.31 4.55 -8.98
CA LEU A 112 -3.02 4.21 -7.75
C LEU A 112 -2.21 3.19 -6.95
N THR A 113 -1.87 3.55 -5.72
CA THR A 113 -1.31 2.61 -4.74
C THR A 113 -2.37 1.57 -4.35
N ALA A 114 -1.94 0.45 -3.76
CA ALA A 114 -2.86 -0.56 -3.24
C ALA A 114 -3.83 0.03 -2.18
N LEU A 115 -3.35 0.94 -1.32
CA LEU A 115 -4.21 1.70 -0.40
C LEU A 115 -5.23 2.61 -1.10
N ASP A 116 -4.84 3.27 -2.20
CA ASP A 116 -5.79 4.08 -2.98
C ASP A 116 -6.91 3.20 -3.58
N LYS A 117 -6.53 2.05 -4.16
CA LYS A 117 -7.46 1.05 -4.69
C LYS A 117 -8.41 0.55 -3.60
N ALA A 118 -7.89 0.22 -2.41
CA ALA A 118 -8.70 -0.25 -1.30
C ALA A 118 -9.75 0.78 -0.86
N HIS A 119 -9.35 2.03 -0.61
CA HIS A 119 -10.28 3.10 -0.22
C HIS A 119 -11.30 3.43 -1.32
N PHE A 120 -10.90 3.36 -2.59
CA PHE A 120 -11.79 3.55 -3.72
C PHE A 120 -12.86 2.45 -3.81
N LEU A 121 -12.44 1.18 -3.71
CA LEU A 121 -13.37 0.05 -3.73
C LEU A 121 -14.30 0.06 -2.52
N ARG A 122 -13.79 0.38 -1.33
CA ARG A 122 -14.59 0.45 -0.10
C ARG A 122 -15.69 1.51 -0.19
N TYR A 123 -15.37 2.66 -0.76
CA TYR A 123 -16.33 3.72 -1.02
C TYR A 123 -17.36 3.32 -2.08
N ARG A 124 -16.96 2.65 -3.16
CA ARG A 124 -17.90 2.15 -4.17
C ARG A 124 -18.83 1.07 -3.63
N PHE A 125 -18.29 0.18 -2.81
CA PHE A 125 -19.04 -0.88 -2.15
C PHE A 125 -20.13 -0.30 -1.24
N GLU A 126 -19.81 0.76 -0.49
CA GLU A 126 -20.80 1.51 0.32
C GLU A 126 -21.94 2.11 -0.53
N GLN A 127 -21.69 2.37 -1.81
CA GLN A 127 -22.66 2.95 -2.74
C GLN A 127 -23.37 1.90 -3.61
N ASP A 128 -23.28 0.60 -3.26
CA ASP A 128 -23.81 -0.53 -4.03
C ASP A 128 -23.32 -0.57 -5.49
N LYS A 129 -22.14 -0.02 -5.76
CA LYS A 129 -21.53 0.00 -7.09
C LYS A 129 -20.63 -1.21 -7.28
N SER A 130 -20.62 -1.76 -8.49
CA SER A 130 -19.74 -2.87 -8.85
C SER A 130 -18.25 -2.52 -8.63
N THR A 131 -17.54 -3.47 -8.02
CA THR A 131 -16.08 -3.50 -7.83
C THR A 131 -15.39 -4.44 -8.84
N SER A 132 -16.12 -5.42 -9.41
CA SER A 132 -15.56 -6.47 -10.27
C SER A 132 -14.83 -5.93 -11.49
N GLU A 133 -15.33 -4.86 -12.12
CA GLU A 133 -14.70 -4.23 -13.29
C GLU A 133 -13.26 -3.78 -13.00
N TYR A 134 -12.99 -3.30 -11.79
CA TYR A 134 -11.66 -2.84 -11.38
C TYR A 134 -10.78 -4.01 -10.96
N LEU A 135 -11.34 -5.00 -10.26
CA LEU A 135 -10.62 -6.19 -9.82
C LEU A 135 -10.14 -7.05 -11.00
N GLU A 136 -10.87 -7.08 -12.11
CA GLU A 136 -10.43 -7.76 -13.34
C GLU A 136 -9.25 -7.06 -14.02
N GLN A 137 -9.05 -5.76 -13.78
CA GLN A 137 -8.02 -4.95 -14.44
C GLN A 137 -6.77 -4.76 -13.58
N TRP A 138 -6.90 -4.79 -12.27
CA TRP A 138 -5.81 -4.54 -11.34
C TRP A 138 -5.12 -5.83 -10.90
N ASP A 139 -3.82 -5.72 -10.65
CA ASP A 139 -3.12 -6.70 -9.83
C ASP A 139 -3.68 -6.65 -8.40
N THR A 140 -4.16 -7.80 -7.92
CA THR A 140 -4.86 -7.93 -6.64
C THR A 140 -3.98 -8.40 -5.50
N ASP A 141 -2.75 -8.86 -5.76
CA ASP A 141 -1.91 -9.45 -4.71
C ASP A 141 -1.58 -8.39 -3.63
N GLU A 142 -1.00 -7.26 -4.02
CA GLU A 142 -0.73 -6.14 -3.09
C GLU A 142 -2.02 -5.54 -2.49
N LEU A 143 -3.12 -5.57 -3.25
CA LEU A 143 -4.42 -5.08 -2.78
C LEU A 143 -4.97 -5.96 -1.66
N GLN A 144 -4.80 -7.28 -1.77
CA GLN A 144 -5.23 -8.22 -0.74
C GLN A 144 -4.47 -7.98 0.56
N ASP A 145 -3.13 -7.88 0.52
CA ASP A 145 -2.30 -7.61 1.70
C ASP A 145 -2.75 -6.33 2.43
N VAL A 146 -3.10 -5.28 1.67
CA VAL A 146 -3.62 -4.03 2.23
C VAL A 146 -5.01 -4.21 2.84
N CYS A 147 -5.90 -4.95 2.18
CA CYS A 147 -7.24 -5.18 2.69
C CYS A 147 -7.22 -6.01 3.98
N GLU A 148 -6.29 -6.96 4.10
CA GLU A 148 -6.04 -7.70 5.33
C GLU A 148 -5.55 -6.77 6.45
N GLY A 149 -4.52 -5.97 6.20
CA GLY A 149 -4.01 -5.00 7.18
C GLY A 149 -5.04 -3.95 7.60
N LEU A 150 -5.87 -3.46 6.67
CA LEU A 150 -6.98 -2.54 6.99
C LEU A 150 -8.05 -3.23 7.85
N THR A 151 -8.37 -4.49 7.57
CA THR A 151 -9.32 -5.26 8.37
C THR A 151 -8.79 -5.49 9.78
N GLU A 152 -7.53 -5.85 9.93
CA GLU A 152 -6.90 -6.03 11.24
C GLU A 152 -6.87 -4.73 12.05
N ALA A 153 -6.46 -3.62 11.41
CA ALA A 153 -6.32 -2.33 12.09
C ALA A 153 -7.66 -1.66 12.45
N THR A 154 -8.72 -1.87 11.65
CA THR A 154 -10.00 -1.18 11.82
C THR A 154 -11.16 -2.07 12.27
N GLY A 155 -11.04 -3.38 12.13
CA GLY A 155 -12.13 -4.34 12.28
C GLY A 155 -13.15 -4.33 11.12
N ASP A 156 -12.92 -3.56 10.04
CA ASP A 156 -13.85 -3.48 8.91
C ASP A 156 -13.63 -4.62 7.90
N GLU A 157 -14.29 -5.76 8.12
CA GLU A 157 -14.28 -6.91 7.21
C GLU A 157 -14.80 -6.61 5.79
N THR A 158 -15.40 -5.45 5.56
CA THR A 158 -15.87 -5.06 4.22
C THR A 158 -14.72 -5.00 3.22
N TYR A 159 -13.50 -4.69 3.68
CA TYR A 159 -12.29 -4.71 2.85
C TYR A 159 -12.01 -6.09 2.23
N LEU A 160 -12.27 -7.18 2.96
CA LEU A 160 -12.13 -8.54 2.43
C LEU A 160 -13.32 -8.93 1.54
N LYS A 161 -14.53 -8.57 1.96
CA LYS A 161 -15.78 -8.87 1.21
C LYS A 161 -15.77 -8.23 -0.18
N MET A 162 -15.29 -6.99 -0.30
CA MET A 162 -15.31 -6.26 -1.57
C MET A 162 -14.35 -6.82 -2.64
N ILE A 163 -13.31 -7.55 -2.23
CA ILE A 163 -12.35 -8.21 -3.11
C ILE A 163 -12.67 -9.71 -3.32
N GLY A 164 -13.75 -10.20 -2.71
CA GLY A 164 -14.20 -11.59 -2.86
C GLY A 164 -13.42 -12.61 -2.04
N VAL A 165 -12.65 -12.17 -1.03
CA VAL A 165 -12.02 -13.07 -0.06
C VAL A 165 -13.10 -13.58 0.89
N ASP A 166 -13.27 -14.90 0.93
CA ASP A 166 -14.24 -15.55 1.81
C ASP A 166 -13.74 -15.47 3.27
N THR A 167 -14.36 -14.59 4.06
CA THR A 167 -14.02 -14.38 5.48
C THR A 167 -14.28 -15.63 6.34
N SER A 168 -15.02 -16.63 5.83
CA SER A 168 -15.23 -17.90 6.57
C SER A 168 -13.97 -18.73 6.76
N LEU A 169 -12.89 -18.46 6.02
CA LEU A 169 -11.62 -19.17 6.19
C LEU A 169 -10.81 -18.69 7.42
N PHE A 170 -11.00 -17.43 7.85
CA PHE A 170 -10.27 -16.86 8.99
C PHE A 170 -10.83 -17.32 10.35
N GLU A 171 -12.10 -17.78 10.39
CA GLU A 171 -12.73 -18.36 11.59
C GLU A 171 -12.10 -19.72 12.01
N PHE A 172 -11.21 -20.31 11.21
CA PHE A 172 -10.54 -21.57 11.52
C PHE A 172 -9.11 -21.44 12.08
N THR A 173 -8.64 -20.22 12.34
CA THR A 173 -7.27 -19.98 12.84
C THR A 173 -7.19 -19.66 14.34
N GLU A 174 -8.31 -19.68 15.06
CA GLU A 174 -8.32 -19.63 16.52
C GLU A 174 -8.57 -21.02 17.12
N ASP A 175 -7.51 -21.81 17.28
CA ASP A 175 -7.45 -22.97 18.19
C ASP A 175 -6.05 -23.09 18.83
#